data_AF-A0A511KBJ6-F1
#
_entry.id   AF-A0A511KBJ6-F1
#
_cell.length_a   1.000
_cell.length_b   1.000
_cell.length_c   1.000
_cell.angle_alpha   90.00
_cell.angle_beta   90.00
_cell.angle_gamma   90.00
#
_symmetry.space_group_name_H-M   'P 1'
#
loop_
_entity.id
_entity.type
_entity.pdbx_description
1 polymer ?
#
loop_
_entity_poly.entity_id
_entity_poly.type
_entity_poly.pdbx_seq_one_letter_code
_entity_poly.pdbx_strand_id
1 'polypeptide(L)'
;MPSLSNSPLDLLISRAEYYAILARDKLDSFVREHHIFVAVQLVVLSSFFFWCLQQAYPIEAPARPANMDVQAKAADVAVKAADATVSAPAGDQKELDPPKDTPFTVEELAKYDGKDENTPIYVAIKGRIYDVSAKRDMYGPGCGYHVFVGKDASRALGKSSLNPEDAVADWSVLNDDEKKVLDDWVGFSYEEKYFQKRYNIIGRVSQ
;
A
#
# COMPACT_ATOMS: atom_id res chain seq x y z
N MET A 1 -6.98 59.12 29.80
CA MET A 1 -8.39 58.78 30.09
C MET A 1 -9.10 58.64 28.75
N PRO A 2 -9.42 57.44 28.24
CA PRO A 2 -10.14 57.35 26.98
C PRO A 2 -11.60 57.77 27.22
N SER A 3 -12.07 58.73 26.44
CA SER A 3 -13.46 59.21 26.47
C SER A 3 -14.38 58.11 25.95
N LEU A 4 -15.21 57.54 26.82
CA LEU A 4 -16.29 56.63 26.44
C LEU A 4 -17.35 57.44 25.67
N SER A 5 -17.29 57.39 24.34
CA SER A 5 -18.38 57.78 23.46
C SER A 5 -19.58 56.86 23.77
N ASN A 6 -20.65 57.42 24.33
CA ASN A 6 -21.92 56.71 24.53
C ASN A 6 -22.82 56.86 23.29
N SER A 7 -22.26 56.58 22.11
CA SER A 7 -23.06 56.59 20.88
C SER A 7 -24.03 55.41 20.90
N PRO A 8 -25.30 55.56 20.45
CA PRO A 8 -26.25 54.46 20.33
C PRO A 8 -25.71 53.27 19.53
N LEU A 9 -24.82 53.53 18.55
CA LEU A 9 -24.17 52.49 17.76
C LEU A 9 -23.11 51.72 18.57
N ASP A 10 -22.33 52.39 19.41
CA ASP A 10 -21.32 51.75 20.27
C ASP A 10 -21.98 50.78 21.27
N LEU A 11 -23.18 51.14 21.75
CA LEU A 11 -23.94 50.33 22.70
C LEU A 11 -24.59 49.10 22.03
N LEU A 12 -24.99 49.21 20.76
CA LEU A 12 -25.50 48.07 19.97
C LEU A 12 -24.38 47.08 19.63
N ILE A 13 -23.21 47.58 19.24
CA ILE A 13 -22.02 46.75 18.97
C ILE A 13 -21.62 46.00 20.25
N SER A 14 -21.55 46.70 21.38
CA SER A 14 -21.22 46.10 22.67
C SER A 14 -22.21 44.99 23.10
N ARG A 15 -23.52 45.17 22.86
CA ARG A 15 -24.53 44.12 23.12
C ARG A 15 -24.37 42.94 22.16
N ALA A 16 -24.11 43.18 20.89
CA ALA A 16 -23.89 42.12 19.90
C ALA A 16 -22.66 41.28 20.28
N GLU A 17 -21.57 41.92 20.71
CA GLU A 17 -20.37 41.24 21.20
C GLU A 17 -20.64 40.41 22.47
N TYR A 18 -21.38 40.97 23.43
CA TYR A 18 -21.79 40.24 24.65
C TYR A 18 -22.60 38.97 24.33
N TYR A 19 -23.59 39.06 23.44
CA TYR A 19 -24.38 37.89 23.04
C TYR A 19 -23.55 36.89 22.23
N ALA A 20 -22.60 37.34 21.41
CA ALA A 20 -21.71 36.45 20.68
C ALA A 20 -20.77 35.66 21.63
N ILE A 21 -20.24 36.32 22.65
CA ILE A 21 -19.42 35.67 23.70
C ILE A 21 -20.26 34.66 24.48
N LEU A 22 -21.46 35.06 24.93
CA LEU A 22 -22.37 34.17 25.66
C LEU A 22 -22.77 32.95 24.83
N ALA A 23 -23.02 33.14 23.53
CA ALA A 23 -23.35 32.05 22.62
C ALA A 23 -22.17 31.09 22.43
N ARG A 24 -20.95 31.62 22.31
CA ARG A 24 -19.72 30.81 22.23
C ARG A 24 -19.51 29.99 23.51
N ASP A 25 -19.63 30.61 24.69
CA ASP A 25 -19.44 29.91 25.96
C ASP A 25 -20.48 28.79 26.15
N LYS A 26 -21.73 29.03 25.75
CA LYS A 26 -22.79 28.00 25.76
C LYS A 26 -22.47 26.85 24.82
N LEU A 27 -22.01 27.16 23.61
CA LEU A 27 -21.62 26.17 22.62
C LEU A 27 -20.43 25.34 23.12
N ASP A 28 -19.40 25.98 23.67
CA ASP A 28 -18.22 25.31 24.19
C ASP A 28 -18.57 24.43 25.39
N SER A 29 -19.46 24.88 26.28
CA SER A 29 -19.98 24.06 27.37
C SER A 29 -20.70 22.82 26.85
N PHE A 30 -21.59 23.00 25.88
CA PHE A 30 -22.34 21.90 25.27
C PHE A 30 -21.42 20.91 24.55
N VAL A 31 -20.45 21.41 23.78
CA VAL A 31 -19.47 20.57 23.09
C VAL A 31 -18.62 19.80 24.09
N ARG A 32 -18.21 20.39 25.22
CA ARG A 32 -17.46 19.67 26.27
C ARG A 32 -18.31 18.57 26.92
N GLU A 33 -19.56 18.88 27.26
CA GLU A 33 -20.48 17.94 27.91
C GLU A 33 -20.87 16.78 26.98
N HIS A 34 -21.04 17.04 25.69
CA HIS A 34 -21.46 16.06 24.69
C HIS A 34 -20.37 15.74 23.65
N HIS A 35 -19.08 15.89 24.00
CA HIS A 35 -17.97 15.81 23.04
C HIS A 35 -17.93 14.49 22.26
N ILE A 36 -18.31 13.37 22.89
CA ILE A 36 -18.37 12.05 22.24
C ILE A 36 -19.45 12.05 21.14
N PHE A 37 -20.66 12.53 21.45
CA PHE A 37 -21.76 12.58 20.50
C PHE A 37 -21.44 13.52 19.32
N VAL A 38 -20.85 14.68 19.61
CA VAL A 38 -20.42 15.65 18.59
C VAL A 38 -19.32 15.05 17.71
N ALA A 39 -18.31 14.38 18.30
CA ALA A 39 -17.23 13.75 17.54
C ALA A 39 -17.74 12.64 16.62
N VAL A 40 -18.63 11.76 17.10
CA VAL A 40 -19.25 10.71 16.28
C VAL A 40 -20.02 11.33 15.12
N GLN A 41 -20.81 12.37 15.36
CA GLN A 41 -21.57 13.03 14.31
C GLN A 41 -20.66 13.71 13.27
N LEU A 42 -19.56 14.34 13.69
CA LEU A 42 -18.58 14.93 12.78
C LEU A 42 -17.88 13.87 11.91
N VAL A 43 -17.57 12.69 12.47
CA VAL A 43 -17.00 11.57 11.70
C VAL A 43 -18.01 11.03 10.68
N VAL A 44 -19.27 10.87 11.08
CA VAL A 44 -20.35 10.39 10.19
C VAL A 44 -20.63 11.42 9.08
N LEU A 45 -20.74 12.71 9.42
CA LEU A 45 -21.02 13.76 8.45
C LEU A 45 -19.84 14.01 7.51
N SER A 46 -18.59 13.93 8.00
CA SER A 46 -17.42 14.03 7.13
C SER A 46 -17.33 12.85 6.18
N SER A 47 -17.57 11.62 6.64
CA SER A 47 -17.60 10.43 5.79
C SER A 47 -18.68 10.53 4.72
N PHE A 48 -19.88 11.01 5.09
CA PHE A 48 -20.98 11.25 4.15
C PHE A 48 -20.66 12.38 3.16
N PHE A 49 -20.02 13.46 3.62
CA PHE A 49 -19.60 14.57 2.76
C PHE A 49 -18.54 14.12 1.75
N PHE A 50 -17.53 13.34 2.18
CA PHE A 50 -16.53 12.75 1.27
C PHE A 50 -17.17 11.80 0.26
N TRP A 51 -18.12 10.97 0.69
CA TRP A 51 -18.89 10.11 -0.21
C TRP A 51 -19.73 10.92 -1.21
N CYS A 52 -20.36 12.01 -0.78
CA CYS A 52 -21.05 12.94 -1.66
C CYS A 52 -20.10 13.66 -2.63
N LEU A 53 -18.92 14.08 -2.18
CA LEU A 53 -17.91 14.68 -3.05
C LEU A 53 -17.44 13.70 -4.12
N GLN A 54 -17.25 12.42 -3.78
CA GLN A 54 -16.90 11.37 -4.74
C GLN A 54 -17.99 11.15 -5.80
N GLN A 55 -19.27 11.31 -5.43
CA GLN A 55 -20.38 11.20 -6.38
C GLN A 55 -20.60 12.46 -7.23
N ALA A 56 -20.43 13.64 -6.65
CA ALA A 56 -20.68 14.92 -7.32
C ALA A 56 -19.50 15.36 -8.21
N TYR A 57 -18.28 14.96 -7.86
CA TYR A 57 -17.06 15.23 -8.61
C TYR A 57 -16.35 13.91 -8.89
N PRO A 58 -16.84 13.10 -9.85
CA PRO A 58 -16.03 12.02 -10.37
C PRO A 58 -14.71 12.64 -10.84
N ILE A 59 -13.59 12.10 -10.38
CA ILE A 59 -12.26 12.52 -10.83
C ILE A 59 -12.19 12.23 -12.33
N GLU A 60 -12.53 13.21 -13.16
CA GLU A 60 -12.38 13.09 -14.60
C GLU A 60 -10.89 13.15 -14.86
N ALA A 61 -10.32 11.97 -15.10
CA ALA A 61 -8.90 11.80 -15.34
C ALA A 61 -8.48 12.78 -16.46
N PRO A 62 -7.40 13.55 -16.28
CA PRO A 62 -6.89 14.39 -17.36
C PRO A 62 -6.68 13.50 -18.57
N ALA A 63 -7.19 13.90 -19.74
CA ALA A 63 -7.15 13.12 -20.97
C ALA A 63 -5.74 12.53 -21.15
N ARG A 64 -5.63 11.24 -20.82
CA ARG A 64 -4.36 10.55 -20.69
C ARG A 64 -3.90 10.21 -22.11
N PRO A 65 -2.65 10.54 -22.50
CA PRO A 65 -2.17 10.17 -23.82
C PRO A 65 -2.27 8.64 -23.95
N ALA A 66 -2.88 8.17 -25.04
CA ALA A 66 -3.32 6.78 -25.29
C ALA A 66 -2.22 5.70 -25.20
N ASN A 67 -0.97 6.08 -24.89
CA ASN A 67 0.19 5.22 -24.73
C ASN A 67 0.62 5.03 -23.26
N MET A 68 -0.27 5.28 -22.29
CA MET A 68 -0.05 4.94 -20.86
C MET A 68 -1.15 4.05 -20.27
N ASP A 69 -2.27 3.87 -20.97
CA ASP A 69 -3.41 3.06 -20.50
C ASP A 69 -3.14 1.55 -20.51
N VAL A 70 -2.11 1.11 -21.23
CA VAL A 70 -1.69 -0.30 -21.21
C VAL A 70 -0.93 -0.62 -19.93
N GLN A 71 -0.07 0.29 -19.44
CA GLN A 71 0.81 0.02 -18.30
C GLN A 71 0.15 0.30 -16.95
N ALA A 72 -0.60 1.40 -16.80
CA ALA A 72 -1.28 1.70 -15.54
C ALA A 72 -2.45 0.74 -15.26
N LYS A 73 -3.22 0.36 -16.29
CA LYS A 73 -4.33 -0.57 -16.15
C LYS A 73 -3.85 -2.02 -15.97
N ALA A 74 -2.70 -2.38 -16.55
CA ALA A 74 -2.05 -3.67 -16.27
C ALA A 74 -1.52 -3.74 -14.83
N ALA A 75 -0.92 -2.66 -14.32
CA ALA A 75 -0.44 -2.61 -12.93
C ALA A 75 -1.59 -2.67 -11.92
N ASP A 76 -2.65 -1.88 -12.10
CA ASP A 76 -3.82 -1.89 -11.18
C ASP A 76 -4.59 -3.21 -11.24
N VAL A 77 -4.68 -3.84 -12.42
CA VAL A 77 -5.29 -5.17 -12.58
C VAL A 77 -4.36 -6.26 -12.04
N ALA A 78 -3.04 -6.14 -12.17
CA ALA A 78 -2.09 -7.08 -11.58
C ALA A 78 -2.09 -6.99 -10.04
N VAL A 79 -2.17 -5.78 -9.49
CA VAL A 79 -2.29 -5.56 -8.04
C VAL A 79 -3.63 -6.08 -7.53
N LYS A 80 -4.74 -5.83 -8.22
CA LYS A 80 -6.07 -6.31 -7.82
C LYS A 80 -6.31 -7.80 -8.09
N ALA A 81 -5.67 -8.37 -9.11
CA ALA A 81 -5.65 -9.80 -9.38
C ALA A 81 -4.71 -10.53 -8.41
N ALA A 82 -3.58 -9.92 -8.04
CA ALA A 82 -2.76 -10.38 -6.93
C ALA A 82 -3.56 -10.30 -5.62
N ASP A 83 -4.27 -9.22 -5.33
CA ASP A 83 -5.09 -9.12 -4.10
C ASP A 83 -6.21 -10.18 -4.08
N ALA A 84 -6.87 -10.44 -5.21
CA ALA A 84 -7.93 -11.44 -5.32
C ALA A 84 -7.44 -12.91 -5.35
N THR A 85 -6.23 -13.18 -5.85
CA THR A 85 -5.64 -14.55 -5.85
C THR A 85 -4.73 -14.82 -4.65
N VAL A 86 -4.25 -13.78 -3.95
CA VAL A 86 -3.40 -13.86 -2.74
C VAL A 86 -4.22 -13.70 -1.45
N SER A 87 -5.53 -13.41 -1.54
CA SER A 87 -6.44 -13.45 -0.38
C SER A 87 -6.74 -14.85 0.17
N ALA A 88 -6.18 -15.91 -0.44
CA ALA A 88 -6.06 -17.18 0.25
C ALA A 88 -4.77 -17.16 1.10
N PRO A 89 -4.85 -17.14 2.44
CA PRO A 89 -3.66 -17.35 3.27
C PRO A 89 -2.97 -18.62 2.77
N ALA A 90 -1.64 -18.61 2.67
CA ALA A 90 -0.90 -19.85 2.53
C ALA A 90 -1.40 -20.78 3.66
N GLY A 91 -1.89 -21.96 3.26
CA GLY A 91 -2.47 -22.92 4.18
C GLY A 91 -1.55 -23.15 5.37
N ASP A 92 -2.18 -23.25 6.54
CA ASP A 92 -1.63 -23.54 7.85
C ASP A 92 -0.39 -22.73 8.28
N GLN A 93 -0.63 -21.85 9.25
CA GLN A 93 0.39 -21.21 10.07
C GLN A 93 1.27 -22.28 10.74
N LYS A 94 2.31 -22.72 10.06
CA LYS A 94 3.45 -23.37 10.69
C LYS A 94 4.53 -22.31 10.77
N GLU A 95 4.82 -21.92 12.01
CA GLU A 95 5.94 -21.08 12.46
C GLU A 95 7.03 -20.91 11.40
N LEU A 96 7.17 -19.67 10.88
CA LEU A 96 8.18 -19.35 9.86
C LEU A 96 9.56 -19.65 10.45
N ASP A 97 10.38 -20.41 9.72
CA ASP A 97 11.73 -20.72 10.16
C ASP A 97 12.54 -19.42 10.30
N PRO A 98 13.49 -19.36 11.26
CA PRO A 98 14.32 -18.18 11.43
C PRO A 98 15.00 -17.80 10.11
N PRO A 99 14.99 -16.50 9.74
CA PRO A 99 15.61 -16.02 8.51
C PRO A 99 17.05 -16.49 8.40
N LYS A 100 17.39 -17.15 7.29
CA LYS A 100 18.75 -17.56 6.99
C LYS A 100 19.41 -16.52 6.08
N ASP A 101 20.67 -16.21 6.35
CA ASP A 101 21.51 -15.32 5.54
C ASP A 101 22.51 -16.11 4.68
N THR A 102 22.16 -17.33 4.27
CA THR A 102 23.01 -18.14 3.40
C THR A 102 23.23 -17.42 2.06
N PRO A 103 24.48 -17.17 1.63
CA PRO A 103 24.75 -16.57 0.33
C PRO A 103 24.49 -17.61 -0.76
N PHE A 104 23.69 -17.22 -1.76
CA PHE A 104 23.46 -18.00 -2.97
C PHE A 104 23.96 -17.21 -4.18
N THR A 105 24.49 -17.93 -5.16
CA THR A 105 24.77 -17.38 -6.49
C THR A 105 23.52 -17.39 -7.36
N VAL A 106 23.50 -16.56 -8.41
CA VAL A 106 22.40 -16.54 -9.39
C VAL A 106 22.25 -17.90 -10.07
N GLU A 107 23.36 -18.58 -10.34
CA GLU A 107 23.40 -19.91 -10.95
C GLU A 107 22.83 -20.99 -10.02
N GLU A 108 23.07 -20.89 -8.72
CA GLU A 108 22.46 -21.79 -7.73
C GLU A 108 20.97 -21.53 -7.60
N LEU A 109 20.54 -20.28 -7.57
CA LEU A 109 19.12 -19.93 -7.52
C LEU A 109 18.38 -20.49 -8.75
N ALA A 110 18.98 -20.42 -9.94
CA ALA A 110 18.40 -20.94 -11.18
C ALA A 110 18.17 -22.46 -11.19
N LYS A 111 18.81 -23.22 -10.29
CA LYS A 111 18.58 -24.67 -10.14
C LYS A 111 17.23 -24.96 -9.47
N TYR A 112 16.67 -24.00 -8.74
CA TYR A 112 15.39 -24.11 -8.05
C TYR A 112 14.25 -23.60 -8.94
N ASP A 113 14.18 -24.12 -10.17
CA ASP A 113 13.22 -23.71 -11.19
C ASP A 113 11.81 -24.31 -10.98
N GLY A 114 11.64 -25.19 -10.00
CA GLY A 114 10.36 -25.81 -9.65
C GLY A 114 9.85 -26.83 -10.68
N LYS A 115 10.65 -27.25 -11.67
CA LYS A 115 10.26 -28.29 -12.63
C LYS A 115 9.98 -29.63 -11.96
N ASP A 116 10.78 -29.97 -10.95
CA ASP A 116 10.57 -31.16 -10.15
C ASP A 116 9.62 -30.86 -9.00
N GLU A 117 8.64 -31.74 -8.77
CA GLU A 117 7.67 -31.62 -7.67
C GLU A 117 8.34 -31.76 -6.29
N ASN A 118 9.44 -32.50 -6.21
CA ASN A 118 10.22 -32.70 -4.98
C ASN A 118 11.25 -31.60 -4.69
N THR A 119 11.51 -30.70 -5.64
CA THR A 119 12.48 -29.62 -5.45
C THR A 119 11.76 -28.36 -4.96
N PRO A 120 12.28 -27.64 -3.95
CA PRO A 120 11.67 -26.39 -3.52
C PRO A 120 11.78 -25.31 -4.60
N ILE A 121 10.85 -24.34 -4.53
CA ILE A 121 10.72 -23.23 -5.46
C ILE A 121 11.18 -21.95 -4.78
N TYR A 122 12.19 -21.29 -5.34
CA TYR A 122 12.76 -20.08 -4.77
C TYR A 122 12.60 -18.88 -5.71
N VAL A 123 12.35 -17.72 -5.12
CA VAL A 123 12.27 -16.43 -5.83
C VAL A 123 13.12 -15.43 -5.08
N ALA A 124 13.97 -14.69 -5.80
CA ALA A 124 14.72 -13.59 -5.23
C ALA A 124 13.98 -12.26 -5.44
N ILE A 125 13.96 -11.41 -4.41
CA ILE A 125 13.45 -10.05 -4.49
C ILE A 125 14.40 -9.15 -3.69
N LYS A 126 14.94 -8.14 -4.36
CA LYS A 126 15.90 -7.16 -3.85
C LYS A 126 17.10 -7.86 -3.20
N GLY A 127 17.56 -8.94 -3.83
CA GLY A 127 18.65 -9.80 -3.33
C GLY A 127 18.31 -10.68 -2.13
N ARG A 128 17.05 -10.76 -1.68
CA ARG A 128 16.61 -11.71 -0.63
C ARG A 128 15.87 -12.86 -1.26
N ILE A 129 16.13 -14.09 -0.81
CA ILE A 129 15.55 -15.29 -1.39
C ILE A 129 14.41 -15.78 -0.49
N TYR A 130 13.24 -15.93 -1.09
CA TYR A 130 12.02 -16.39 -0.45
C TYR A 130 11.67 -17.79 -0.91
N ASP A 131 11.31 -18.65 0.04
CA ASP A 131 10.76 -19.96 -0.24
C ASP A 131 9.27 -19.85 -0.55
N VAL A 132 8.91 -20.04 -1.82
CA VAL A 132 7.53 -19.99 -2.32
C VAL A 132 6.97 -21.38 -2.62
N SER A 133 7.64 -22.45 -2.17
CA SER A 133 7.22 -23.84 -2.40
C SER A 133 5.80 -24.13 -1.90
N ALA A 134 5.37 -23.45 -0.83
CA ALA A 134 4.01 -23.55 -0.28
C ALA A 134 2.90 -23.06 -1.23
N LYS A 135 3.26 -22.30 -2.28
CA LYS A 135 2.34 -21.71 -3.26
C LYS A 135 2.68 -22.19 -4.67
N ARG A 136 2.93 -23.49 -4.82
CA ARG A 136 3.15 -24.13 -6.13
C ARG A 136 1.97 -23.92 -7.10
N ASP A 137 0.76 -23.67 -6.60
CA ASP A 137 -0.40 -23.30 -7.44
C ASP A 137 -0.21 -21.96 -8.19
N MET A 138 0.67 -21.07 -7.71
CA MET A 138 0.94 -19.77 -8.33
C MET A 138 2.30 -19.72 -9.03
N TYR A 139 3.32 -20.37 -8.44
CA TYR A 139 4.71 -20.34 -8.91
C TYR A 139 5.11 -21.62 -9.67
N GLY A 140 4.26 -22.65 -9.67
CA GLY A 140 4.53 -23.91 -10.34
C GLY A 140 4.58 -23.81 -11.87
N PRO A 141 5.07 -24.86 -12.54
CA PRO A 141 5.20 -24.88 -13.99
C PRO A 141 3.84 -24.69 -14.67
N GLY A 142 3.77 -23.70 -15.56
CA GLY A 142 2.54 -23.32 -16.28
C GLY A 142 1.71 -22.22 -15.62
N CYS A 143 2.07 -21.77 -14.42
CA CYS A 143 1.40 -20.66 -13.73
C CYS A 143 2.00 -19.30 -14.08
N GLY A 144 1.22 -18.22 -13.89
CA GLY A 144 1.61 -16.86 -14.31
C GLY A 144 2.86 -16.31 -13.61
N TYR A 145 3.10 -16.68 -12.34
CA TYR A 145 4.27 -16.21 -11.57
C TYR A 145 5.49 -17.14 -11.71
N HIS A 146 5.38 -18.21 -12.50
CA HIS A 146 6.48 -19.14 -12.75
C HIS A 146 7.71 -18.44 -13.37
N VAL A 147 7.49 -17.35 -14.11
CA VAL A 147 8.56 -16.55 -14.73
C VAL A 147 9.59 -15.99 -13.74
N PHE A 148 9.22 -15.88 -12.47
CA PHE A 148 10.06 -15.35 -11.39
C PHE A 148 10.85 -16.43 -10.66
N VAL A 149 10.50 -17.69 -10.86
CA VAL A 149 11.13 -18.81 -10.17
C VAL A 149 12.58 -18.98 -10.63
N GLY A 150 13.47 -19.20 -9.66
CA GLY A 150 14.89 -19.37 -9.89
C GLY A 150 15.60 -18.09 -10.34
N LYS A 151 14.94 -16.94 -10.25
CA LYS A 151 15.45 -15.64 -10.69
C LYS A 151 15.17 -14.55 -9.68
N ASP A 152 15.76 -13.39 -9.91
CA ASP A 152 15.43 -12.18 -9.17
C ASP A 152 14.30 -11.43 -9.90
N ALA A 153 13.17 -11.28 -9.21
CA ALA A 153 11.96 -10.66 -9.70
C ALA A 153 11.84 -9.17 -9.34
N SER A 154 12.91 -8.54 -8.82
CA SER A 154 12.87 -7.15 -8.35
C SER A 154 12.32 -6.19 -9.40
N ARG A 155 12.86 -6.23 -10.62
CA ARG A 155 12.44 -5.33 -11.69
C ARG A 155 11.01 -5.64 -12.14
N ALA A 156 10.69 -6.92 -12.31
CA ALA A 156 9.37 -7.37 -12.73
C ALA A 156 8.27 -6.97 -11.76
N LEU A 157 8.49 -7.13 -10.45
CA LEU A 157 7.54 -6.74 -9.40
C LEU A 157 7.36 -5.22 -9.34
N GLY A 158 8.45 -4.45 -9.44
CA GLY A 158 8.38 -2.99 -9.51
C GLY A 158 7.58 -2.49 -10.72
N LYS A 159 7.76 -3.13 -11.89
CA LYS A 159 6.98 -2.82 -13.10
C LYS A 159 5.59 -3.45 -13.14
N SER A 160 5.25 -4.31 -12.18
CA SER A 160 4.06 -5.18 -12.24
C SER A 160 3.94 -5.95 -13.57
N SER A 161 5.07 -6.46 -14.07
CA SER A 161 5.20 -7.13 -15.37
C SER A 161 5.44 -8.62 -15.17
N LEU A 162 4.70 -9.48 -15.88
CA LEU A 162 4.91 -10.94 -15.90
C LEU A 162 5.82 -11.39 -17.06
N ASN A 163 6.53 -10.45 -17.69
CA ASN A 163 7.42 -10.77 -18.81
C ASN A 163 8.72 -11.41 -18.31
N PRO A 164 9.21 -12.48 -18.95
CA PRO A 164 10.45 -13.14 -18.56
C PRO A 164 11.68 -12.25 -18.73
N GLU A 165 11.60 -11.24 -19.62
CA GLU A 165 12.66 -10.25 -19.82
C GLU A 165 12.80 -9.30 -18.64
N ASP A 166 11.72 -9.04 -17.90
CA ASP A 166 11.73 -8.15 -16.74
C ASP A 166 12.19 -8.87 -15.45
N ALA A 167 12.28 -10.20 -15.46
CA ALA A 167 12.75 -11.02 -14.33
C ALA A 167 14.28 -10.95 -14.17
N VAL A 168 14.77 -9.76 -13.84
CA VAL A 168 16.18 -9.49 -13.55
C VAL A 168 16.34 -8.77 -12.22
N ALA A 169 17.53 -8.90 -11.67
CA ALA A 169 17.90 -8.27 -10.41
C ALA A 169 18.14 -6.76 -10.50
N ASP A 170 18.43 -6.23 -11.70
CA ASP A 170 18.67 -4.80 -11.86
C ASP A 170 17.35 -4.00 -11.80
N TRP A 171 17.04 -3.51 -10.61
CA TRP A 171 15.90 -2.63 -10.33
C TRP A 171 16.28 -1.15 -10.30
N SER A 172 17.52 -0.78 -10.65
CA SER A 172 17.97 0.62 -10.66
C SER A 172 17.28 1.45 -11.75
N VAL A 173 16.88 0.79 -12.84
CA VAL A 173 16.18 1.35 -14.00
C VAL A 173 14.73 1.75 -13.68
N LEU A 174 14.21 1.34 -12.52
CA LEU A 174 12.84 1.65 -12.10
C LEU A 174 12.68 3.13 -11.74
N ASN A 175 11.51 3.69 -12.08
CA ASN A 175 11.08 5.01 -11.64
C ASN A 175 10.73 5.01 -10.15
N ASP A 176 10.60 6.20 -9.53
CA ASP A 176 10.33 6.31 -8.09
C ASP A 176 9.00 5.67 -7.68
N ASP A 177 7.97 5.76 -8.53
CA ASP A 177 6.68 5.09 -8.31
C ASP A 177 6.81 3.56 -8.36
N GLU A 178 7.58 3.03 -9.31
CA GLU A 178 7.81 1.58 -9.46
C GLU A 178 8.68 1.04 -8.31
N LYS A 179 9.64 1.83 -7.83
CA LYS A 179 10.43 1.50 -6.63
C LYS A 179 9.57 1.43 -5.39
N LYS A 180 8.58 2.33 -5.26
CA LYS A 180 7.63 2.28 -4.16
C LYS A 180 6.80 1.00 -4.19
N VAL A 181 6.30 0.61 -5.37
CA VAL A 181 5.62 -0.68 -5.54
C VAL A 181 6.51 -1.85 -5.13
N LEU A 182 7.77 -1.87 -5.58
CA LEU A 182 8.74 -2.90 -5.18
C LEU A 182 8.99 -2.92 -3.65
N ASP A 183 9.10 -1.75 -3.02
CA ASP A 183 9.30 -1.65 -1.58
C ASP A 183 8.08 -2.10 -0.78
N ASP A 184 6.86 -1.88 -1.29
CA ASP A 184 5.62 -2.39 -0.71
C ASP A 184 5.59 -3.94 -0.78
N TRP A 185 6.05 -4.54 -1.88
CA TRP A 185 6.20 -6.00 -2.00
C TRP A 185 7.21 -6.59 -1.02
N VAL A 186 8.40 -5.99 -0.93
CA VAL A 186 9.51 -6.46 -0.06
C VAL A 186 9.20 -6.20 1.43
N GLY A 187 8.34 -5.22 1.69
CA GLY A 187 7.99 -4.75 3.02
C GLY A 187 9.09 -3.95 3.68
N PHE A 188 9.55 -2.91 2.98
CA PHE A 188 10.53 -1.94 3.51
C PHE A 188 9.86 -0.85 4.35
N SER A 189 8.56 -0.62 4.17
CA SER A 189 7.70 0.20 5.00
C SER A 189 7.50 -0.49 6.37
N TYR A 190 7.73 0.26 7.45
CA TYR A 190 7.83 -0.24 8.84
C TYR A 190 6.62 -1.05 9.35
N GLU A 191 5.48 -1.03 8.65
CA GLU A 191 4.25 -1.75 9.04
C GLU A 191 3.93 -2.98 8.17
N GLU A 192 4.50 -3.11 6.96
CA GLU A 192 3.98 -4.05 5.95
C GLU A 192 5.02 -5.02 5.40
N LYS A 193 5.39 -6.01 6.21
CA LYS A 193 6.22 -7.16 5.79
C LYS A 193 5.46 -8.17 4.90
N TYR A 194 4.92 -7.78 3.74
CA TYR A 194 4.01 -8.62 2.96
C TYR A 194 4.58 -10.00 2.59
N PHE A 195 5.77 -10.04 1.98
CA PHE A 195 6.47 -11.28 1.64
C PHE A 195 7.07 -11.98 2.87
N GLN A 196 7.66 -11.22 3.80
CA GLN A 196 8.32 -11.79 4.99
C GLN A 196 7.32 -12.39 6.00
N LYS A 197 6.05 -11.98 5.98
CA LYS A 197 4.96 -12.58 6.78
C LYS A 197 4.44 -13.88 6.17
N ARG A 198 4.68 -14.13 4.88
CA ARG A 198 4.08 -15.25 4.13
C ARG A 198 5.08 -16.32 3.73
N TYR A 199 6.36 -15.98 3.61
CA TYR A 199 7.40 -16.86 3.08
C TYR A 199 8.66 -16.80 3.94
N ASN A 200 9.32 -17.95 4.08
CA ASN A 200 10.59 -18.06 4.77
C ASN A 200 11.70 -17.41 3.94
N ILE A 201 12.58 -16.66 4.60
CA ILE A 201 13.79 -16.12 3.98
C ILE A 201 14.89 -17.16 4.14
N ILE A 202 15.33 -17.73 3.02
CA ILE A 202 16.33 -18.82 3.02
C ILE A 202 17.77 -18.32 2.80
N GLY A 203 17.93 -17.10 2.32
CA GLY A 203 19.24 -16.57 1.99
C GLY A 203 19.21 -15.23 1.28
N ARG A 204 20.38 -14.85 0.77
CA ARG A 204 20.56 -13.66 -0.07
C ARG A 204 21.32 -14.01 -1.33
N VAL A 205 20.95 -13.38 -2.44
CA VAL A 205 21.69 -13.47 -3.69
C VAL A 205 22.91 -12.55 -3.59
N SER A 206 24.09 -13.13 -3.72
CA SER A 206 25.34 -12.41 -3.94
C SER A 206 25.34 -11.89 -5.38
N GLN A 207 25.04 -10.61 -5.57
CA GLN A 207 25.11 -9.89 -6.85
C GLN A 207 26.55 -9.49 -7.17
#